data_AF-A0A550I0Q3-F1
#
_entry.id   AF-A0A550I0Q3-F1
#
_cell.length_a   1.000
_cell.length_b   1.000
_cell.length_c   1.000
_cell.angle_alpha   90.00
_cell.angle_beta   90.00
_cell.angle_gamma   90.00
#
_symmetry.space_group_name_H-M   'P 1'
#
loop_
_entity.id
_entity.type
_entity.pdbx_description
1 polymer ?
#
loop_
_entity_poly.entity_id
_entity_poly.type
_entity_poly.pdbx_seq_one_letter_code
_entity_poly.pdbx_strand_id
1 'polypeptide(L)' 'MFLKVGIKVLFIVVEIFLGFYSLVVSESLLVKFIFFAVTASLIAFGMLKTINKILPADKLNDLQVDEGDK' A
#
# COMPACT_ATOMS: atom_id res chain seq x y z
N MET A 1 4.55 -4.35 -19.23
CA MET A 1 3.27 -3.60 -19.39
C MET A 1 2.59 -3.24 -18.06
N PHE A 2 2.80 -4.00 -16.97
CA PHE A 2 2.13 -3.81 -15.67
C PHE A 2 2.47 -2.49 -14.94
N LEU A 3 3.76 -2.08 -14.93
CA LEU A 3 4.20 -0.81 -14.33
C LEU A 3 3.55 0.43 -14.98
N LYS A 4 3.31 0.39 -16.30
CA LYS A 4 2.62 1.47 -17.03
C LYS A 4 1.14 1.59 -16.65
N VAL A 5 0.49 0.49 -16.27
CA VAL A 5 -0.90 0.49 -15.79
C VAL A 5 -0.95 0.93 -14.33
N GLY A 6 0.00 0.44 -13.51
CA GLY A 6 0.13 0.81 -12.10
C GLY A 6 0.30 2.31 -11.90
N ILE A 7 1.16 2.97 -12.70
CA ILE A 7 1.35 4.43 -12.60
C ILE A 7 0.08 5.21 -12.98
N LYS A 8 -0.70 4.71 -13.94
CA LYS A 8 -1.97 5.31 -14.38
C LYS A 8 -3.05 5.23 -13.29
N VAL A 9 -3.16 4.06 -12.66
CA VAL A 9 -4.09 3.83 -11.55
C VAL A 9 -3.68 4.68 -10.35
N LEU A 10 -2.39 4.78 -10.06
CA LEU A 10 -1.87 5.63 -8.98
C LEU A 10 -2.21 7.10 -9.22
N PHE A 11 -2.08 7.58 -10.46
CA PHE A 11 -2.44 8.94 -10.82
C PHE A 11 -3.94 9.23 -10.61
N ILE A 12 -4.81 8.31 -11.04
CA ILE A 12 -6.27 8.43 -10.82
C ILE A 12 -6.62 8.45 -9.33
N VAL A 13 -6.00 7.59 -8.53
CA VAL A 13 -6.24 7.55 -7.09
C VAL A 13 -5.79 8.87 -6.46
N VAL A 14 -4.60 9.38 -6.80
CA VAL A 14 -4.10 10.66 -6.28
C VAL A 14 -5.02 11.81 -6.67
N GLU A 15 -5.49 11.87 -7.91
CA GLU A 15 -6.40 12.90 -8.41
C GLU A 15 -7.73 12.93 -7.63
N ILE A 16 -8.33 11.75 -7.42
CA ILE A 16 -9.58 11.62 -6.65
C ILE A 16 -9.35 12.06 -5.20
N PHE A 17 -8.22 11.68 -4.61
CA PHE A 17 -7.87 12.06 -3.25
C PHE A 17 -7.69 13.57 -3.10
N LEU A 18 -6.99 14.22 -4.03
CA LEU A 18 -6.83 15.68 -4.06
C LEU A 18 -8.17 16.40 -4.30
N GLY A 19 -9.00 15.90 -5.21
CA GLY A 19 -10.33 16.44 -5.47
C GLY A 19 -11.24 16.36 -4.24
N PHE A 20 -11.24 15.22 -3.54
CA PHE A 20 -11.97 15.05 -2.27
C PHE A 20 -11.42 15.96 -1.16
N TYR A 21 -10.10 16.09 -1.08
CA TYR A 21 -9.46 16.99 -0.13
C TYR A 21 -9.87 18.45 -0.38
N SER A 22 -9.92 18.86 -1.65
CA SER A 22 -10.35 20.20 -2.02
C SER A 22 -11.84 20.46 -1.78
N LEU A 23 -12.71 19.46 -1.96
CA LEU A 23 -14.17 19.63 -1.87
C LEU A 23 -14.73 19.47 -0.46
N VAL A 24 -14.20 18.52 0.33
CA VAL A 24 -14.82 18.08 1.59
C VAL A 24 -13.99 18.47 2.81
N VAL A 25 -12.68 18.71 2.66
CA VAL A 25 -11.74 18.86 3.79
C VAL A 25 -11.55 20.32 4.23
N SER A 26 -12.45 21.21 3.80
CA SER A 26 -12.58 22.55 4.37
C SER A 26 -12.95 22.44 5.87
N GLU A 27 -11.93 22.67 6.70
CA GLU A 27 -11.95 22.98 8.14
C GLU A 27 -12.12 21.85 9.18
N SER A 28 -12.73 20.70 8.89
CA SER A 28 -12.98 19.69 9.94
C SER A 28 -11.80 18.74 10.22
N LEU A 29 -11.32 18.72 11.47
CA LEU A 29 -10.25 17.82 11.96
C LEU A 29 -10.64 16.33 11.85
N LEU A 30 -11.90 16.01 12.13
CA LEU A 30 -12.42 14.64 12.12
C LEU A 30 -12.39 14.04 10.71
N VAL A 31 -12.73 14.85 9.69
CA VAL A 31 -12.71 14.41 8.29
C VAL A 31 -11.27 14.12 7.85
N LYS A 32 -10.31 14.96 8.24
CA LYS A 32 -8.87 14.72 7.99
C LYS A 32 -8.40 13.41 8.63
N PHE A 33 -8.84 13.13 9.85
CA PHE A 33 -8.49 11.89 10.55
C PHE A 33 -9.07 10.64 9.88
N ILE A 34 -10.35 10.66 9.48
CA ILE A 34 -10.96 9.53 8.76
C ILE A 34 -10.25 9.31 7.42
N PHE A 35 -9.94 10.37 6.70
CA PHE A 35 -9.23 10.29 5.43
C PHE A 35 -7.82 9.70 5.59
N PHE A 36 -7.11 10.13 6.62
CA PHE A 36 -5.82 9.55 7.01
C PHE A 36 -5.94 8.06 7.35
N ALA A 37 -6.91 7.66 8.18
CA ALA A 37 -7.11 6.27 8.58
C ALA A 37 -7.45 5.35 7.39
N VAL A 38 -8.28 5.83 6.46
CA VAL A 38 -8.61 5.10 5.23
C VAL A 38 -7.40 4.97 4.32
N THR A 39 -6.63 6.04 4.14
CA THR A 39 -5.40 6.03 3.32
C THR A 39 -4.35 5.08 3.92
N ALA A 40 -4.12 5.17 5.23
CA ALA A 40 -3.17 4.32 5.94
C ALA A 40 -3.55 2.84 5.83
N SER A 41 -4.84 2.53 5.92
CA SER A 41 -5.36 1.17 5.74
C SER A 41 -5.12 0.66 4.32
N LEU A 42 -5.41 1.46 3.29
CA LEU A 42 -5.12 1.12 1.88
C LEU A 42 -3.62 0.86 1.65
N ILE A 43 -2.75 1.71 2.18
CA ILE A 43 -1.29 1.55 2.09
C ILE A 43 -0.85 0.27 2.82
N ALA A 44 -1.33 0.02 4.03
CA ALA A 44 -0.99 -1.16 4.82
C ALA A 44 -1.40 -2.46 4.10
N PHE A 45 -2.61 -2.52 3.53
CA PHE A 45 -3.04 -3.65 2.71
C PHE A 45 -2.18 -3.81 1.44
N GLY A 46 -1.85 -2.71 0.78
CA GLY A 46 -0.93 -2.71 -0.36
C GLY A 46 0.45 -3.27 0.01
N MET A 47 1.00 -2.84 1.14
CA MET A 47 2.28 -3.31 1.67
C MET A 47 2.23 -4.79 2.04
N LEU A 48 1.23 -5.24 2.80
CA LEU A 48 1.05 -6.66 3.16
C LEU A 48 1.03 -7.57 1.93
N LYS A 49 0.27 -7.18 0.90
CA LYS A 49 0.17 -7.92 -0.37
C LYS A 49 1.48 -7.90 -1.16
N THR A 50 2.24 -6.82 -1.03
CA THR A 50 3.54 -6.64 -1.69
C THR A 50 4.62 -7.46 -0.98
N ILE A 51 4.66 -7.43 0.35
CA ILE A 51 5.58 -8.22 1.18
C ILE A 51 5.40 -9.71 0.90
N ASN A 52 4.17 -10.23 0.88
CA ASN A 52 3.92 -11.65 0.61
C ASN A 52 4.34 -12.08 -0.81
N LYS A 53 4.49 -11.12 -1.74
CA LYS A 53 4.94 -11.36 -3.11
C LYS A 53 6.45 -11.20 -3.30
N ILE A 54 7.08 -10.30 -2.55
CA ILE A 54 8.53 -10.05 -2.59
C ILE A 54 9.31 -10.99 -1.69
N LEU A 55 8.76 -11.30 -0.51
CA LEU A 55 9.30 -12.28 0.42
C LEU A 55 8.23 -13.36 0.63
N PRO A 56 8.06 -14.28 -0.35
CA PRO A 56 7.14 -15.40 -0.18
C PRO A 56 7.61 -16.21 1.02
N ALA A 57 6.73 -16.35 2.02
CA ALA A 57 7.03 -17.07 3.26
C ALA A 57 7.54 -18.51 3.02
N ASP A 58 7.20 -19.10 1.87
CA ASP A 58 7.70 -20.41 1.44
C ASP A 58 9.23 -20.45 1.27
N LYS A 59 9.86 -19.36 0.80
CA LYS A 59 11.33 -19.27 0.66
C LYS A 59 12.06 -19.04 1.98
N LEU A 60 11.35 -18.70 3.06
CA LEU A 60 11.95 -18.56 4.37
C LEU A 60 12.31 -19.94 4.97
N ASN A 61 11.57 -20.99 4.60
CA ASN A 61 11.86 -22.36 5.02
C ASN A 61 13.09 -22.93 4.30
N ASP A 62 13.31 -22.59 3.03
CA ASP A 62 14.50 -23.04 2.27
C ASP A 62 15.80 -22.40 2.76
N LEU A 63 15.75 -21.20 3.36
CA LEU A 63 16.93 -20.50 3.87
C LEU A 63 17.37 -20.97 5.26
N GLN A 64 16.51 -21.66 6.02
CA GLN A 64 16.89 -22.24 7.32
C GLN A 64 17.55 -23.63 7.20
N VAL A 65 17.59 -24.22 6.00
CA VAL A 65 18.17 -25.56 5.77
C VAL A 65 19.67 -25.49 5.40
N ASP A 66 20.22 -24.30 5.11
CA ASP A 66 21.64 -24.15 4.67
C ASP A 66 22.62 -23.78 5.80
N GLU A 67 22.15 -23.38 6.99
CA GLU A 67 23.03 -23.08 8.15
C GLU A 67 23.29 -24.29 9.08
N GLY A 68 22.84 -25.48 8.69
CA GLY A 68 22.83 -26.68 9.55
C GLY A 68 23.80 -27.80 9.17
N ASP A 69 24.62 -27.67 8.13
CA ASP A 69 25.50 -28.77 7.71
C ASP A 69 26.85 -28.27 7.13
N LYS A 70 27.70 -27.72 8.02
CA LYS A 70 29.17 -27.81 7.94
C LYS A 70 29.79 -27.77 9.33
#